data_AF-A0A514BRD1-F1
#
_entry.id   AF-A0A514BRD1-F1
#
_cell.length_a   1.000
_cell.length_b   1.000
_cell.length_c   1.000
_cell.angle_alpha   90.00
_cell.angle_beta   90.00
_cell.angle_gamma   90.00
#
_symmetry.space_group_name_H-M   'P 1'
#
loop_
_entity.id
_entity.type
_entity.pdbx_description
1 polymer ?
#
loop_
_entity_poly.entity_id
_entity_poly.type
_entity_poly.pdbx_seq_one_letter_code
_entity_poly.pdbx_strand_id
1 'polypeptide(L)'
;MNAATESRNLPATPHPTHKFKLLLKRELWEHRGGFFWAPVIVGAIAIVFALIAAVAGTVLGPGLNDVRIDGHEIDEVARITGAIGDGTLLGGIGLAMIVLTFVVFFYALGSLYDDRRDRSILFWKSLPISDSQMVLSKVAWALLLAPLLAVVIGIATGLALWVITALTTSINGLPGSAGIFLNSHPFRVIGNVLAMWPVQMAWALPTIGWLMLCSAWARSKPFLWAVIVPVLTCALVSFMDIFPGVSIRHDVLWYVVAYRGLMSLIPGSFAPILDVSARGIDGPGDVANVIDATASWQAFATIDMWIGVAIGAAMIYAAIRLRRWREEG
;
A
#
# COMPACT_ATOMS: atom_id res chain seq x y z
N MET A 1 -40.66 -36.36 -46.59
CA MET A 1 -40.29 -35.03 -46.06
C MET A 1 -39.56 -35.25 -44.74
N ASN A 2 -38.23 -35.25 -44.77
CA ASN A 2 -37.40 -35.44 -43.58
C ASN A 2 -37.02 -34.07 -43.02
N ALA A 3 -37.52 -33.74 -41.83
CA ALA A 3 -37.09 -32.57 -41.08
C ALA A 3 -35.71 -32.88 -40.46
N ALA A 4 -34.68 -32.15 -40.88
CA ALA A 4 -33.36 -32.22 -40.28
C ALA A 4 -33.38 -31.52 -38.92
N THR A 5 -33.10 -32.26 -37.86
CA THR A 5 -32.88 -31.72 -36.51
C THR A 5 -31.53 -31.01 -36.45
N GLU A 6 -31.57 -29.69 -36.53
CA GLU A 6 -30.42 -28.82 -36.23
C GLU A 6 -30.08 -28.96 -34.75
N SER A 7 -28.98 -29.65 -34.43
CA SER A 7 -28.45 -29.72 -33.07
C SER A 7 -27.87 -28.35 -32.71
N ARG A 8 -28.66 -27.53 -32.04
CA ARG A 8 -28.25 -26.23 -31.51
C ARG A 8 -27.16 -26.45 -30.45
N ASN A 9 -25.89 -26.28 -30.84
CA ASN A 9 -24.76 -26.25 -29.91
C ASN A 9 -25.01 -25.12 -28.90
N LEU A 10 -25.47 -25.47 -27.70
CA LEU A 10 -25.60 -24.51 -26.61
C LEU A 10 -24.19 -24.01 -26.26
N PRO A 11 -23.96 -22.69 -26.18
CA PRO A 11 -22.66 -22.17 -25.79
C PRO A 11 -22.30 -22.70 -24.40
N ALA A 12 -21.08 -23.23 -24.28
CA ALA A 12 -20.57 -23.75 -23.02
C ALA A 12 -20.70 -22.69 -21.92
N THR A 13 -21.20 -23.09 -20.75
CA THR A 13 -21.34 -22.18 -19.61
C THR A 13 -19.95 -21.69 -19.19
N PRO A 14 -19.70 -20.37 -19.19
CA PRO A 14 -18.38 -19.85 -18.86
C PRO A 14 -18.02 -20.18 -17.41
N HIS A 15 -16.81 -20.73 -17.23
CA HIS A 15 -16.27 -21.13 -15.93
C HIS A 15 -16.28 -19.94 -14.94
N PRO A 16 -16.58 -20.13 -13.65
CA PRO A 16 -16.68 -19.04 -12.66
C PRO A 16 -15.43 -18.16 -12.55
N THR A 17 -14.24 -18.71 -12.82
CA THR A 17 -12.97 -17.94 -12.86
C THR A 17 -12.96 -16.89 -13.97
N HIS A 18 -13.64 -17.12 -15.10
CA HIS A 18 -13.77 -16.16 -16.18
C HIS A 18 -14.58 -14.93 -15.73
N LYS A 19 -15.68 -15.15 -15.00
CA LYS A 19 -16.51 -14.07 -14.44
C LYS A 19 -15.70 -13.20 -13.46
N PHE A 20 -14.96 -13.83 -12.55
CA PHE A 20 -14.16 -13.10 -11.58
C PHE A 20 -13.04 -12.29 -12.26
N LYS A 21 -12.36 -12.85 -13.26
CA LYS A 21 -11.35 -12.13 -14.06
C LYS A 21 -11.94 -10.89 -14.75
N LEU A 22 -13.17 -10.97 -15.27
CA LEU A 22 -13.85 -9.83 -15.87
C LEU A 22 -14.18 -8.74 -14.85
N LEU A 23 -14.63 -9.13 -13.63
CA LEU A 23 -14.84 -8.17 -12.54
C LEU A 23 -13.54 -7.44 -12.18
N LEU A 24 -12.42 -8.17 -12.07
CA LEU A 24 -11.12 -7.54 -11.80
C LEU A 24 -10.72 -6.58 -12.91
N LYS A 25 -10.93 -6.94 -14.19
CA LYS A 25 -10.62 -6.07 -15.32
C LYS A 25 -11.48 -4.80 -15.32
N ARG A 26 -12.77 -4.92 -14.98
CA ARG A 26 -13.69 -3.80 -14.85
C ARG A 26 -13.21 -2.81 -13.79
N GLU A 27 -12.90 -3.29 -12.58
CA GLU A 27 -12.44 -2.43 -11.49
C GLU A 27 -11.20 -1.61 -11.87
N LEU A 28 -10.25 -2.21 -12.60
CA LEU A 28 -9.09 -1.48 -13.12
C LEU A 28 -9.48 -0.39 -14.10
N TRP A 29 -10.47 -0.62 -14.95
CA TRP A 29 -10.89 0.34 -15.96
C TRP A 29 -11.63 1.52 -15.33
N GLU A 30 -12.47 1.27 -14.33
CA GLU A 30 -13.20 2.31 -13.59
C GLU A 30 -12.26 3.16 -12.72
N HIS A 31 -11.26 2.54 -12.09
CA HIS A 31 -10.37 3.21 -11.14
C HIS A 31 -8.94 3.42 -11.66
N ARG A 32 -8.74 3.38 -12.99
CA ARG A 32 -7.43 3.52 -13.64
C ARG A 32 -6.70 4.81 -13.24
N GLY A 33 -7.45 5.90 -13.07
CA GLY A 33 -6.90 7.19 -12.64
C GLY A 33 -6.20 7.10 -11.29
N GLY A 34 -6.83 6.47 -10.31
CA GLY A 34 -6.26 6.28 -8.99
C GLY A 34 -5.13 5.25 -8.98
N PHE A 35 -5.39 4.04 -9.45
CA PHE A 35 -4.44 2.93 -9.27
C PHE A 35 -3.17 3.05 -10.11
N PHE A 36 -3.27 3.61 -11.32
CA PHE A 36 -2.14 3.69 -12.24
C PHE A 36 -1.59 5.12 -12.34
N TRP A 37 -2.43 6.10 -12.65
CA TRP A 37 -1.94 7.44 -12.95
C TRP A 37 -1.46 8.20 -11.72
N ALA A 38 -2.10 8.04 -10.56
CA ALA A 38 -1.66 8.73 -9.34
C ALA A 38 -0.21 8.41 -8.96
N PRO A 39 0.22 7.14 -8.77
CA PRO A 39 1.61 6.84 -8.45
C PRO A 39 2.57 7.20 -9.59
N VAL A 40 2.17 7.08 -10.87
CA VAL A 40 3.01 7.49 -12.02
C VAL A 40 3.28 8.99 -12.01
N ILE A 41 2.26 9.81 -11.78
CA ILE A 41 2.42 11.28 -11.77
C ILE A 41 3.30 11.71 -10.60
N VAL A 42 3.07 11.17 -9.40
CA VAL A 42 3.90 11.52 -8.23
C VAL A 42 5.34 11.04 -8.42
N GLY A 43 5.56 9.85 -8.99
CA GLY A 43 6.88 9.37 -9.36
C GLY A 43 7.58 10.25 -10.40
N ALA A 44 6.87 10.68 -11.44
CA ALA A 44 7.40 11.61 -12.45
C ALA A 44 7.78 12.97 -11.83
N ILE A 45 6.95 13.50 -10.94
CA ILE A 45 7.26 14.73 -10.19
C ILE A 45 8.51 14.52 -9.35
N ALA A 46 8.61 13.41 -8.60
CA ALA A 46 9.79 13.11 -7.78
C ALA A 46 11.07 13.02 -8.62
N ILE A 47 11.02 12.41 -9.81
CA ILE A 47 12.13 12.36 -10.76
C ILE A 47 12.53 13.77 -11.22
N VAL A 48 11.56 14.63 -11.56
CA VAL A 48 11.85 16.03 -11.97
C VAL A 48 12.53 16.79 -10.83
N PHE A 49 12.02 16.70 -9.60
CA PHE A 49 12.66 17.33 -8.44
C PHE A 49 14.06 16.78 -8.17
N ALA A 50 14.25 15.47 -8.31
CA ALA A 50 15.57 14.84 -8.17
C ALA A 50 16.55 15.33 -9.25
N LEU A 51 16.11 15.52 -10.48
CA LEU A 51 16.93 16.10 -11.56
C LEU A 51 17.30 17.56 -11.25
N ILE A 52 16.36 18.37 -10.78
CA ILE A 52 16.64 19.76 -10.38
C ILE A 52 17.65 19.78 -9.23
N ALA A 53 17.45 18.95 -8.21
CA ALA A 53 18.36 18.82 -7.09
C ALA A 53 19.75 18.33 -7.52
N ALA A 54 19.81 17.39 -8.46
CA ALA A 54 21.05 16.91 -9.05
C ALA A 54 21.83 18.02 -9.76
N VAL A 55 21.16 18.77 -10.64
CA VAL A 55 21.78 19.90 -11.35
C VAL A 55 22.22 20.99 -10.37
N ALA A 56 21.36 21.37 -9.42
CA ALA A 56 21.70 22.34 -8.39
C ALA A 56 22.91 21.88 -7.56
N GLY A 57 22.96 20.60 -7.18
CA GLY A 57 24.09 20.02 -6.46
C GLY A 57 25.39 20.05 -7.26
N THR A 58 25.32 19.84 -8.58
CA THR A 58 26.52 19.92 -9.46
C THR A 58 27.02 21.35 -9.69
N VAL A 59 26.13 22.34 -9.75
CA VAL A 59 26.48 23.73 -10.10
C VAL A 59 26.82 24.57 -8.87
N LEU A 60 26.09 24.35 -7.76
CA LEU A 60 26.20 25.13 -6.52
C LEU A 60 27.02 24.42 -5.45
N GLY A 61 27.29 23.13 -5.61
CA GLY A 61 28.06 22.34 -4.65
C GLY A 61 29.53 22.78 -4.59
N PRO A 62 30.19 22.65 -3.43
CA PRO A 62 31.64 22.79 -3.36
C PRO A 62 32.27 21.80 -4.35
N GLY A 63 33.25 22.23 -5.14
CA GLY A 63 34.00 21.32 -6.02
C GLY A 63 34.78 20.32 -5.16
N LEU A 64 34.30 19.08 -5.05
CA LEU A 64 34.89 18.03 -4.20
C LEU A 64 36.10 17.33 -4.84
N ASN A 65 36.68 17.91 -5.90
CA ASN A 65 37.73 17.30 -6.71
C ASN A 65 39.06 17.05 -5.96
N ASP A 66 39.23 17.54 -4.73
CA ASP A 66 40.50 17.44 -3.99
C ASP A 66 40.38 16.72 -2.62
N VAL A 67 39.26 16.03 -2.36
CA VAL A 67 39.12 15.22 -1.13
C VAL A 67 39.84 13.89 -1.31
N ARG A 68 41.14 13.87 -0.98
CA ARG A 68 41.99 12.68 -0.98
C ARG A 68 41.69 11.83 0.26
N ILE A 69 40.81 10.85 0.11
CA ILE A 69 40.43 9.89 1.16
C ILE A 69 41.41 8.71 1.15
N ASP A 70 41.81 8.23 2.33
CA ASP A 70 42.78 7.14 2.47
C ASP A 70 42.18 5.78 2.02
N GLY A 71 43.02 4.82 1.63
CA GLY A 71 42.54 3.58 0.97
C GLY A 71 41.52 2.75 1.77
N HIS A 72 41.64 2.71 3.10
CA HIS A 72 40.66 2.03 3.97
C HIS A 72 39.36 2.82 4.15
N GLU A 73 39.41 4.14 4.06
CA GLU A 73 38.23 4.99 4.13
C GLU A 73 37.44 4.96 2.80
N ILE A 74 38.08 4.68 1.66
CA ILE A 74 37.39 4.56 0.36
C ILE A 74 36.40 3.39 0.35
N ASP A 75 36.76 2.23 0.92
CA ASP A 75 35.85 1.07 1.01
C ASP A 75 34.64 1.37 1.90
N GLU A 76 34.85 2.08 3.00
CA GLU A 76 33.77 2.51 3.89
C GLU A 76 32.83 3.52 3.22
N VAL A 77 33.41 4.53 2.56
CA VAL A 77 32.65 5.53 1.78
C VAL A 77 31.90 4.87 0.63
N ALA A 78 32.47 3.88 -0.06
CA ALA A 78 31.81 3.13 -1.11
C ALA A 78 30.63 2.30 -0.57
N ARG A 79 30.72 1.74 0.64
CA ARG A 79 29.57 1.06 1.30
C ARG A 79 28.46 2.03 1.66
N ILE A 80 28.81 3.19 2.23
CA ILE A 80 27.84 4.25 2.57
C ILE A 80 27.13 4.75 1.31
N THR A 81 27.88 4.98 0.24
CA THR A 81 27.34 5.46 -1.04
C THR A 81 26.44 4.40 -1.69
N GLY A 82 26.80 3.12 -1.60
CA GLY A 82 25.93 2.00 -1.97
C GLY A 82 24.61 1.97 -1.20
N ALA A 83 24.67 2.19 0.12
CA ALA A 83 23.46 2.22 0.96
C ALA A 83 22.56 3.44 0.67
N ILE A 84 23.13 4.58 0.28
CA ILE A 84 22.37 5.72 -0.24
C ILE A 84 21.64 5.32 -1.53
N GLY A 85 22.30 4.56 -2.41
CA GLY A 85 21.66 3.93 -3.57
C GLY A 85 20.45 3.09 -3.16
N ASP A 86 20.64 2.10 -2.30
CA ASP A 86 19.53 1.24 -1.85
C ASP A 86 18.39 2.03 -1.18
N GLY A 87 18.73 3.06 -0.38
CA GLY A 87 17.77 3.97 0.23
C GLY A 87 16.98 4.82 -0.77
N THR A 88 17.62 5.30 -1.84
CA THR A 88 16.93 6.07 -2.90
C THR A 88 15.99 5.21 -3.73
N LEU A 89 16.41 3.97 -4.06
CA LEU A 89 15.54 2.98 -4.69
C LEU A 89 14.31 2.69 -3.82
N LEU A 90 14.55 2.42 -2.53
CA LEU A 90 13.49 2.17 -1.57
C LEU A 90 12.57 3.38 -1.40
N GLY A 91 13.12 4.59 -1.37
CA GLY A 91 12.34 5.83 -1.30
C GLY A 91 11.38 5.98 -2.47
N GLY A 92 11.80 5.64 -3.69
CA GLY A 92 10.94 5.64 -4.88
C GLY A 92 9.80 4.61 -4.79
N ILE A 93 10.10 3.41 -4.29
CA ILE A 93 9.09 2.37 -4.04
C ILE A 93 8.10 2.82 -2.95
N GLY A 94 8.61 3.32 -1.83
CA GLY A 94 7.83 3.80 -0.70
C GLY A 94 6.91 4.94 -1.08
N LEU A 95 7.38 5.89 -1.90
CA LEU A 95 6.57 7.01 -2.39
C LEU A 95 5.37 6.53 -3.20
N ALA A 96 5.54 5.60 -4.14
CA ALA A 96 4.43 5.03 -4.90
C ALA A 96 3.42 4.30 -3.99
N MET A 97 3.92 3.58 -2.99
CA MET A 97 3.10 2.84 -2.03
C MET A 97 2.33 3.76 -1.06
N ILE A 98 2.92 4.88 -0.63
CA ILE A 98 2.26 5.90 0.19
C ILE A 98 1.12 6.54 -0.61
N VAL A 99 1.35 6.94 -1.86
CA VAL A 99 0.29 7.47 -2.73
C VAL A 99 -0.84 6.47 -2.86
N LEU A 100 -0.50 5.20 -3.10
CA LEU A 100 -1.50 4.16 -3.23
C LEU A 100 -2.27 3.91 -1.93
N THR A 101 -1.66 4.11 -0.76
CA THR A 101 -2.38 4.01 0.52
C THR A 101 -3.60 4.91 0.53
N PHE A 102 -3.45 6.17 0.11
CA PHE A 102 -4.58 7.10 0.01
C PHE A 102 -5.60 6.65 -1.05
N VAL A 103 -5.13 6.22 -2.22
CA VAL A 103 -6.01 5.74 -3.30
C VAL A 103 -6.85 4.55 -2.84
N VAL A 104 -6.22 3.54 -2.23
CA VAL A 104 -6.91 2.33 -1.75
C VAL A 104 -7.83 2.66 -0.57
N PHE A 105 -7.44 3.59 0.31
CA PHE A 105 -8.28 4.05 1.40
C PHE A 105 -9.61 4.61 0.87
N PHE A 106 -9.55 5.58 -0.05
CA PHE A 106 -10.75 6.18 -0.64
C PHE A 106 -11.51 5.21 -1.54
N TYR A 107 -10.80 4.32 -2.24
CA TYR A 107 -11.43 3.26 -3.03
C TYR A 107 -12.24 2.29 -2.17
N ALA A 108 -11.66 1.75 -1.09
CA ALA A 108 -12.36 0.82 -0.19
C ALA A 108 -13.58 1.48 0.47
N LEU A 109 -13.47 2.77 0.80
CA LEU A 109 -14.52 3.56 1.41
C LEU A 109 -15.64 3.97 0.44
N GLY A 110 -15.33 4.25 -0.83
CA GLY A 110 -16.29 4.71 -1.84
C GLY A 110 -16.94 3.58 -2.63
N SER A 111 -16.22 2.50 -2.89
CA SER A 111 -16.59 1.52 -3.92
C SER A 111 -17.95 0.83 -3.75
N LEU A 112 -18.40 0.51 -2.52
CA LEU A 112 -19.74 -0.07 -2.28
C LEU A 112 -20.83 0.98 -2.08
N TYR A 113 -20.44 2.20 -1.72
CA TYR A 113 -21.34 3.34 -1.62
C TYR A 113 -21.72 3.86 -3.01
N ASP A 114 -20.74 4.01 -3.89
CA ASP A 114 -20.92 4.50 -5.26
C ASP A 114 -21.77 3.54 -6.09
N ASP A 115 -21.57 2.22 -5.94
CA ASP A 115 -22.42 1.21 -6.60
C ASP A 115 -23.93 1.36 -6.24
N ARG A 116 -24.24 1.78 -5.00
CA ARG A 116 -25.62 2.04 -4.55
C ARG A 116 -26.11 3.41 -5.00
N ARG A 117 -25.25 4.42 -4.89
CA ARG A 117 -25.55 5.81 -5.27
C ARG A 117 -25.92 5.90 -6.74
N ASP A 118 -25.18 5.21 -7.61
CA ASP A 118 -25.36 5.24 -9.06
C ASP A 118 -26.40 4.21 -9.55
N ARG A 119 -27.02 3.46 -8.62
CA ARG A 119 -27.96 2.36 -8.89
C ARG A 119 -27.39 1.27 -9.82
N SER A 120 -26.07 1.23 -10.01
CA SER A 120 -25.38 0.21 -10.80
C SER A 120 -25.61 -1.17 -10.20
N ILE A 121 -25.85 -1.25 -8.88
CA ILE A 121 -26.19 -2.48 -8.17
C ILE A 121 -27.39 -3.24 -8.77
N LEU A 122 -28.41 -2.55 -9.31
CA LEU A 122 -29.57 -3.18 -9.95
C LEU A 122 -29.18 -3.91 -11.25
N PHE A 123 -28.25 -3.32 -12.00
CA PHE A 123 -27.69 -3.94 -13.20
C PHE A 123 -26.84 -5.17 -12.83
N TRP A 124 -26.01 -5.08 -11.80
CA TRP A 124 -25.18 -6.22 -11.39
C TRP A 124 -25.99 -7.39 -10.83
N LYS A 125 -27.14 -7.13 -10.22
CA LYS A 125 -28.08 -8.17 -9.79
C LYS A 125 -28.83 -8.85 -10.93
N SER A 126 -29.03 -8.19 -12.07
CA SER A 126 -29.64 -8.83 -13.25
C SER A 126 -28.67 -9.76 -14.00
N LEU A 127 -27.36 -9.60 -13.76
CA LEU A 127 -26.33 -10.49 -14.27
C LEU A 127 -26.18 -11.73 -13.36
N PRO A 128 -25.75 -12.89 -13.90
CA PRO A 128 -25.52 -14.10 -13.13
C PRO A 128 -24.19 -14.04 -12.34
N ILE A 129 -24.05 -13.03 -11.47
CA ILE A 129 -22.88 -12.71 -10.64
C ILE A 129 -23.34 -12.63 -9.18
N SER A 130 -22.61 -13.27 -8.26
CA SER A 130 -22.96 -13.22 -6.84
C SER A 130 -22.44 -11.93 -6.17
N ASP A 131 -23.15 -11.46 -5.14
CA ASP A 131 -22.71 -10.32 -4.32
C ASP A 131 -21.32 -10.55 -3.72
N SER A 132 -21.04 -11.79 -3.31
CA SER A 132 -19.74 -12.18 -2.77
C SER A 132 -18.60 -11.98 -3.76
N GLN A 133 -18.77 -12.39 -5.03
CA GLN A 133 -17.73 -12.24 -6.06
C GLN A 133 -17.42 -10.78 -6.34
N MET A 134 -18.43 -9.92 -6.30
CA MET A 134 -18.30 -8.50 -6.56
C MET A 134 -17.68 -7.74 -5.37
N VAL A 135 -17.95 -8.14 -4.12
CA VAL A 135 -17.22 -7.58 -2.96
C VAL A 135 -15.78 -8.10 -2.94
N LEU A 136 -15.57 -9.41 -3.18
CA LEU A 136 -14.25 -10.02 -3.18
C LEU A 136 -13.36 -9.51 -4.33
N SER A 137 -13.91 -9.11 -5.48
CA SER A 137 -13.12 -8.47 -6.53
C SER A 137 -12.56 -7.12 -6.09
N LYS A 138 -13.34 -6.35 -5.32
CA LYS A 138 -12.89 -5.08 -4.74
C LYS A 138 -11.85 -5.30 -3.63
N VAL A 139 -12.07 -6.29 -2.76
CA VAL A 139 -11.09 -6.71 -1.75
C VAL A 139 -9.79 -7.15 -2.41
N ALA A 140 -9.84 -7.93 -3.49
CA ALA A 140 -8.65 -8.37 -4.22
C ALA A 140 -7.87 -7.20 -4.85
N TRP A 141 -8.56 -6.15 -5.31
CA TRP A 141 -7.89 -4.92 -5.75
C TRP A 141 -7.24 -4.17 -4.60
N ALA A 142 -7.96 -3.96 -3.50
CA ALA A 142 -7.46 -3.23 -2.33
C ALA A 142 -6.28 -3.96 -1.65
N LEU A 143 -6.33 -5.29 -1.54
CA LEU A 143 -5.34 -6.09 -0.83
C LEU A 143 -4.24 -6.69 -1.69
N LEU A 144 -4.33 -6.72 -3.02
CA LEU A 144 -3.35 -7.47 -3.82
C LEU A 144 -2.98 -6.72 -5.10
N LEU A 145 -3.94 -6.48 -5.98
CA LEU A 145 -3.63 -6.02 -7.33
C LEU A 145 -3.16 -4.56 -7.38
N ALA A 146 -3.83 -3.65 -6.65
CA ALA A 146 -3.43 -2.24 -6.65
C ALA A 146 -2.03 -2.06 -6.02
N PRO A 147 -1.73 -2.68 -4.86
CA PRO A 147 -0.41 -2.56 -4.26
C PRO A 147 0.71 -3.21 -5.06
N LEU A 148 0.49 -4.37 -5.68
CA LEU A 148 1.49 -4.95 -6.58
C LEU A 148 1.75 -4.04 -7.78
N LEU A 149 0.72 -3.38 -8.32
CA LEU A 149 0.88 -2.38 -9.37
C LEU A 149 1.71 -1.18 -8.89
N ALA A 150 1.47 -0.68 -7.67
CA ALA A 150 2.28 0.39 -7.10
C ALA A 150 3.73 -0.03 -6.82
N VAL A 151 3.98 -1.28 -6.42
CA VAL A 151 5.35 -1.81 -6.30
C VAL A 151 6.04 -1.76 -7.67
N VAL A 152 5.38 -2.21 -8.75
CA VAL A 152 5.98 -2.16 -10.10
C VAL A 152 6.29 -0.72 -10.54
N ILE A 153 5.36 0.22 -10.34
CA ILE A 153 5.56 1.64 -10.67
C ILE A 153 6.65 2.27 -9.79
N GLY A 154 6.65 1.92 -8.50
CA GLY A 154 7.61 2.35 -7.52
C GLY A 154 9.01 1.84 -7.79
N ILE A 155 9.16 0.60 -8.29
CA ILE A 155 10.44 0.06 -8.75
C ILE A 155 10.95 0.88 -9.94
N ALA A 156 10.10 1.17 -10.93
CA ALA A 156 10.51 1.99 -12.07
C ALA A 156 10.94 3.41 -11.64
N THR A 157 10.21 4.02 -10.71
CA THR A 157 10.54 5.34 -10.15
C THR A 157 11.83 5.29 -9.33
N GLY A 158 11.95 4.31 -8.44
CA GLY A 158 13.13 4.12 -7.59
C GLY A 158 14.39 3.82 -8.39
N LEU A 159 14.30 3.04 -9.47
CA LEU A 159 15.41 2.82 -10.39
C LEU A 159 15.82 4.10 -11.11
N ALA A 160 14.86 4.93 -11.55
CA ALA A 160 15.17 6.21 -12.16
C ALA A 160 15.88 7.15 -11.17
N LEU A 161 15.40 7.23 -9.92
CA LEU A 161 16.03 8.00 -8.86
C LEU A 161 17.43 7.48 -8.53
N TRP A 162 17.60 6.16 -8.43
CA TRP A 162 18.88 5.51 -8.20
C TRP A 162 19.89 5.86 -9.30
N VAL A 163 19.49 5.80 -10.58
CA VAL A 163 20.35 6.18 -11.71
C VAL A 163 20.74 7.67 -11.62
N ILE A 164 19.80 8.55 -11.30
CA ILE A 164 20.08 9.99 -11.13
C ILE A 164 21.12 10.18 -10.04
N THR A 165 20.93 9.59 -8.86
CA THR A 165 21.87 9.66 -7.75
C THR A 165 23.24 9.11 -8.13
N ALA A 166 23.29 7.97 -8.83
CA ALA A 166 24.53 7.36 -9.29
C ALA A 166 25.31 8.26 -10.28
N LEU A 167 24.61 8.87 -11.23
CA LEU A 167 25.22 9.78 -12.20
C LEU A 167 25.68 11.09 -11.56
N THR A 168 24.86 11.70 -10.72
CA THR A 168 25.21 12.96 -10.03
C THR A 168 26.43 12.79 -9.14
N THR A 169 26.49 11.70 -8.38
CA THR A 169 27.64 11.42 -7.50
C THR A 169 28.91 11.14 -8.30
N SER A 170 28.80 10.45 -9.44
CA SER A 170 29.91 10.18 -10.34
C SER A 170 30.43 11.44 -11.05
N ILE A 171 29.53 12.30 -11.54
CA ILE A 171 29.88 13.56 -12.23
C ILE A 171 30.57 14.54 -11.28
N ASN A 172 30.12 14.59 -10.03
CA ASN A 172 30.70 15.47 -9.00
C ASN A 172 32.03 14.93 -8.42
N GLY A 173 32.52 13.78 -8.90
CA GLY A 173 33.78 13.21 -8.45
C GLY A 173 33.79 12.77 -6.98
N LEU A 174 32.62 12.47 -6.40
CA LEU A 174 32.55 12.02 -5.01
C LEU A 174 33.37 10.73 -4.83
N PRO A 175 34.29 10.69 -3.84
CA PRO A 175 34.96 9.46 -3.47
C PRO A 175 33.93 8.37 -3.16
N GLY A 176 34.15 7.14 -3.66
CA GLY A 176 33.22 6.04 -3.46
C GLY A 176 31.92 6.07 -4.28
N SER A 177 31.78 6.97 -5.26
CA SER A 177 30.64 7.01 -6.20
C SER A 177 30.40 5.68 -6.94
N ALA A 178 31.47 4.94 -7.26
CA ALA A 178 31.39 3.58 -7.81
C ALA A 178 30.67 2.59 -6.87
N GLY A 179 30.62 2.88 -5.57
CA GLY A 179 29.92 2.12 -4.55
C GLY A 179 28.41 2.03 -4.78
N ILE A 180 27.79 3.00 -5.46
CA ILE A 180 26.38 2.85 -5.87
C ILE A 180 26.23 1.68 -6.84
N PHE A 181 27.11 1.52 -7.82
CA PHE A 181 27.01 0.43 -8.79
C PHE A 181 27.46 -0.92 -8.22
N LEU A 182 28.49 -0.91 -7.36
CA LEU A 182 29.17 -2.12 -6.90
C LEU A 182 28.61 -2.67 -5.59
N ASN A 183 28.15 -1.79 -4.68
CA ASN A 183 27.69 -2.17 -3.35
C ASN A 183 26.17 -1.98 -3.14
N SER A 184 25.43 -1.41 -4.09
CA SER A 184 23.96 -1.43 -4.01
C SER A 184 23.43 -2.84 -4.30
N HIS A 185 22.41 -3.25 -3.58
CA HIS A 185 21.75 -4.55 -3.74
C HIS A 185 20.29 -4.37 -4.17
N PRO A 186 20.02 -3.85 -5.39
CA PRO A 186 18.66 -3.51 -5.83
C PRO A 186 17.72 -4.72 -5.86
N PHE A 187 18.23 -5.89 -6.25
CA PHE A 187 17.45 -7.13 -6.25
C PHE A 187 17.06 -7.59 -4.83
N ARG A 188 17.92 -7.35 -3.83
CA ARG A 188 17.61 -7.66 -2.42
C ARG A 188 16.53 -6.73 -1.90
N VAL A 189 16.60 -5.42 -2.20
CA VAL A 189 15.58 -4.45 -1.83
C VAL A 189 14.22 -4.83 -2.42
N ILE A 190 14.18 -5.10 -3.73
CA ILE A 190 12.94 -5.51 -4.43
C ILE A 190 12.41 -6.82 -3.87
N GLY A 191 13.28 -7.81 -3.67
CA GLY A 191 12.92 -9.11 -3.09
C GLY A 191 12.32 -8.96 -1.68
N ASN A 192 12.90 -8.10 -0.84
CA ASN A 192 12.41 -7.85 0.50
C ASN A 192 11.04 -7.18 0.50
N VAL A 193 10.82 -6.15 -0.34
CA VAL A 193 9.52 -5.49 -0.48
C VAL A 193 8.43 -6.49 -0.90
N LEU A 194 8.74 -7.35 -1.87
CA LEU A 194 7.80 -8.38 -2.32
C LEU A 194 7.58 -9.46 -1.23
N ALA A 195 8.61 -9.84 -0.49
CA ALA A 195 8.52 -10.83 0.57
C ALA A 195 7.71 -10.36 1.78
N MET A 196 7.67 -9.05 2.05
CA MET A 196 6.81 -8.46 3.08
C MET A 196 5.34 -8.36 2.66
N TRP A 197 5.04 -8.52 1.37
CA TRP A 197 3.71 -8.29 0.85
C TRP A 197 2.63 -9.12 1.56
N PRO A 198 2.78 -10.45 1.77
CA PRO A 198 1.78 -11.25 2.47
C PRO A 198 1.51 -10.76 3.90
N VAL A 199 2.56 -10.29 4.60
CA VAL A 199 2.44 -9.70 5.94
C VAL A 199 1.57 -8.43 5.86
N GLN A 200 1.85 -7.55 4.91
CA GLN A 200 1.09 -6.32 4.70
C GLN A 200 -0.37 -6.58 4.33
N MET A 201 -0.66 -7.64 3.55
CA MET A 201 -2.03 -8.05 3.22
C MET A 201 -2.82 -8.43 4.48
N ALA A 202 -2.25 -9.30 5.31
CA ALA A 202 -2.87 -9.71 6.56
C ALA A 202 -3.00 -8.52 7.53
N TRP A 203 -1.99 -7.65 7.54
CA TRP A 203 -1.98 -6.45 8.37
C TRP A 203 -3.06 -5.45 7.96
N ALA A 204 -3.33 -5.25 6.68
CA ALA A 204 -4.29 -4.24 6.20
C ALA A 204 -5.77 -4.68 6.26
N LEU A 205 -6.05 -5.96 6.55
CA LEU A 205 -7.41 -6.51 6.59
C LEU A 205 -8.39 -5.78 7.52
N PRO A 206 -8.04 -5.40 8.76
CA PRO A 206 -8.94 -4.65 9.64
C PRO A 206 -9.38 -3.33 9.00
N THR A 207 -8.44 -2.57 8.43
CA THR A 207 -8.73 -1.30 7.80
C THR A 207 -9.63 -1.46 6.58
N ILE A 208 -9.30 -2.38 5.67
CA ILE A 208 -10.10 -2.60 4.48
C ILE A 208 -11.50 -3.11 4.84
N GLY A 209 -11.60 -4.03 5.81
CA GLY A 209 -12.88 -4.51 6.32
C GLY A 209 -13.73 -3.40 6.91
N TRP A 210 -13.15 -2.53 7.74
CA TRP A 210 -13.84 -1.39 8.34
C TRP A 210 -14.34 -0.41 7.29
N LEU A 211 -13.46 0.00 6.37
CA LEU A 211 -13.81 0.95 5.30
C LEU A 211 -14.90 0.41 4.39
N MET A 212 -14.84 -0.87 4.01
CA MET A 212 -15.87 -1.50 3.18
C MET A 212 -17.18 -1.70 3.94
N LEU A 213 -17.14 -2.01 5.24
CA LEU A 213 -18.32 -2.09 6.08
C LEU A 213 -19.02 -0.72 6.18
N CYS A 214 -18.27 0.34 6.46
CA CYS A 214 -18.78 1.70 6.45
C CYS A 214 -19.30 2.11 5.06
N SER A 215 -18.61 1.70 3.99
CA SER A 215 -19.03 1.92 2.61
C SER A 215 -20.39 1.28 2.30
N ALA A 216 -20.63 0.05 2.79
CA ALA A 216 -21.90 -0.65 2.66
C ALA A 216 -23.02 -0.08 3.55
N TRP A 217 -22.66 0.42 4.75
CA TRP A 217 -23.61 0.84 5.77
C TRP A 217 -24.00 2.33 5.71
N ALA A 218 -23.12 3.22 5.25
CA ALA A 218 -23.41 4.65 5.25
C ALA A 218 -24.56 4.99 4.27
N ARG A 219 -25.49 5.85 4.71
CA ARG A 219 -26.57 6.40 3.85
C ARG A 219 -26.12 7.64 3.08
N SER A 220 -25.22 8.41 3.68
CA SER A 220 -24.58 9.57 3.07
C SER A 220 -23.19 9.74 3.68
N LYS A 221 -22.25 10.28 2.88
CA LYS A 221 -20.89 10.65 3.30
C LYS A 221 -20.15 9.55 4.11
N PRO A 222 -19.74 8.42 3.48
CA PRO A 222 -19.05 7.32 4.17
C PRO A 222 -17.84 7.75 5.00
N PHE A 223 -17.08 8.75 4.53
CA PHE A 223 -15.91 9.28 5.23
C PHE A 223 -16.20 9.80 6.65
N LEU A 224 -17.35 10.46 6.83
CA LEU A 224 -17.74 10.98 8.14
C LEU A 224 -17.92 9.85 9.16
N TRP A 225 -18.54 8.75 8.73
CA TRP A 225 -18.78 7.59 9.59
C TRP A 225 -17.52 6.74 9.81
N ALA A 226 -16.68 6.61 8.78
CA ALA A 226 -15.50 5.76 8.87
C ALA A 226 -14.34 6.40 9.63
N VAL A 227 -14.18 7.72 9.55
CA VAL A 227 -13.01 8.43 10.09
C VAL A 227 -13.41 9.43 11.17
N ILE A 228 -14.27 10.40 10.84
CA ILE A 228 -14.55 11.52 11.74
C ILE A 228 -15.21 11.04 13.03
N VAL A 229 -16.24 10.20 12.93
CA VAL A 229 -16.97 9.70 14.11
C VAL A 229 -16.04 8.89 15.03
N PRO A 230 -15.32 7.84 14.59
CA PRO A 230 -14.44 7.08 15.47
C PRO A 230 -13.32 7.92 16.10
N VAL A 231 -12.67 8.79 15.31
CA VAL A 231 -11.58 9.64 15.79
C VAL A 231 -12.08 10.68 16.80
N LEU A 232 -13.20 11.34 16.50
CA LEU A 232 -13.80 12.30 17.41
C LEU A 232 -14.27 11.62 18.70
N THR A 233 -14.86 10.44 18.62
CA THR A 233 -15.22 9.65 19.81
C THR A 233 -13.98 9.31 20.64
N CYS A 234 -12.88 8.87 20.02
CA CYS A 234 -11.63 8.63 20.76
C CYS A 234 -11.08 9.88 21.42
N ALA A 235 -11.11 11.02 20.74
CA ALA A 235 -10.67 12.30 21.28
C ALA A 235 -11.54 12.76 22.45
N LEU A 236 -12.87 12.63 22.34
CA LEU A 236 -13.81 12.97 23.41
C LEU A 236 -13.64 12.06 24.64
N VAL A 237 -13.42 10.76 24.42
CA VAL A 237 -13.12 9.81 25.50
C VAL A 237 -11.79 10.18 26.17
N SER A 238 -10.78 10.55 25.38
CA SER A 238 -9.48 11.03 25.92
C SER A 238 -9.60 12.32 26.72
N PHE A 239 -10.57 13.18 26.39
CA PHE A 239 -10.84 14.40 27.14
C PHE A 239 -11.49 14.14 28.50
N MET A 240 -12.11 12.96 28.72
CA MET A 240 -12.74 12.60 30.01
C MET A 240 -11.74 12.44 31.16
N ASP A 241 -10.45 12.30 30.86
CA ASP A 241 -9.37 12.30 31.86
C ASP A 241 -9.27 13.60 32.66
N ILE A 242 -9.93 14.67 32.20
CA ILE A 242 -10.04 15.91 32.96
C ILE A 242 -10.87 15.74 34.25
N PHE A 243 -11.73 14.71 34.31
CA PHE A 243 -12.53 14.41 35.49
C PHE A 243 -11.79 13.46 36.44
N PRO A 244 -11.55 13.86 37.69
CA PRO A 244 -10.87 13.01 38.65
C PRO A 244 -11.70 11.75 38.95
N GLY A 245 -11.10 10.57 38.77
CA GLY A 245 -11.72 9.26 39.06
C GLY A 245 -11.99 8.38 37.83
N VAL A 246 -11.81 8.89 36.61
CA VAL A 246 -11.90 8.11 35.38
C VAL A 246 -10.48 7.85 34.87
N SER A 247 -10.08 6.58 34.77
CA SER A 247 -8.84 6.18 34.11
C SER A 247 -9.17 5.22 32.99
N ILE A 248 -9.10 5.72 31.76
CA ILE A 248 -9.33 4.92 30.55
C ILE A 248 -7.98 4.62 29.91
N ARG A 249 -7.83 3.43 29.35
CA ARG A 249 -6.62 3.04 28.61
C ARG A 249 -6.63 3.65 27.21
N HIS A 250 -6.18 4.90 27.10
CA HIS A 250 -6.11 5.66 25.84
C HIS A 250 -5.18 5.01 24.82
N ASP A 251 -4.08 4.41 25.29
CA ASP A 251 -3.15 3.63 24.49
C ASP A 251 -3.87 2.57 23.67
N VAL A 252 -4.72 1.75 24.31
CA VAL A 252 -5.48 0.69 23.64
C VAL A 252 -6.54 1.27 22.70
N LEU A 253 -7.22 2.35 23.10
CA LEU A 253 -8.24 2.98 22.27
C LEU A 253 -7.66 3.54 20.96
N TRP A 254 -6.60 4.34 21.04
CA TRP A 254 -5.93 4.90 19.87
C TRP A 254 -5.26 3.81 19.03
N TYR A 255 -4.70 2.79 19.68
CA TYR A 255 -4.14 1.64 19.00
C TYR A 255 -5.20 0.91 18.15
N VAL A 256 -6.36 0.56 18.73
CA VAL A 256 -7.39 -0.19 18.01
C VAL A 256 -8.08 0.66 16.95
N VAL A 257 -8.49 1.89 17.27
CA VAL A 257 -9.34 2.70 16.40
C VAL A 257 -8.53 3.41 15.32
N ALA A 258 -7.48 4.13 15.69
CA ALA A 258 -6.71 4.93 14.74
C ALA A 258 -5.64 4.08 14.05
N TYR A 259 -4.76 3.46 14.83
CA TYR A 259 -3.59 2.81 14.28
C TYR A 259 -3.96 1.48 13.56
N ARG A 260 -4.64 0.56 14.25
CA ARG A 260 -5.05 -0.72 13.68
C ARG A 260 -6.28 -0.60 12.76
N GLY A 261 -7.21 0.28 13.12
CA GLY A 261 -8.44 0.51 12.36
C GLY A 261 -8.23 1.31 11.08
N LEU A 262 -7.47 2.40 11.08
CA LEU A 262 -7.36 3.31 9.94
C LEU A 262 -5.99 3.33 9.26
N MET A 263 -4.91 3.18 10.02
CA MET A 263 -3.54 3.37 9.52
C MET A 263 -2.86 2.07 9.07
N SER A 264 -3.52 0.91 9.19
CA SER A 264 -2.88 -0.37 8.85
C SER A 264 -2.70 -0.61 7.35
N LEU A 265 -3.30 0.25 6.53
CA LEU A 265 -3.04 0.28 5.09
C LEU A 265 -1.68 0.92 4.76
N ILE A 266 -1.10 1.71 5.68
CA ILE A 266 0.22 2.32 5.47
C ILE A 266 1.28 1.21 5.38
N PRO A 267 2.10 1.20 4.32
CA PRO A 267 3.17 0.24 4.12
C PRO A 267 4.14 0.22 5.29
N GLY A 268 4.42 -0.97 5.82
CA GLY A 268 5.37 -1.12 6.92
C GLY A 268 4.85 -0.60 8.27
N SER A 269 3.56 -0.25 8.37
CA SER A 269 2.97 0.20 9.64
C SER A 269 3.15 -0.82 10.77
N PHE A 270 3.31 -2.10 10.48
CA PHE A 270 3.60 -3.17 11.46
C PHE A 270 5.01 -3.11 12.09
N ALA A 271 5.97 -2.38 11.49
CA ALA A 271 7.37 -2.40 11.93
C ALA A 271 7.59 -1.97 13.40
N PRO A 272 6.92 -0.93 13.93
CA PRO A 272 7.08 -0.52 15.33
C PRO A 272 6.62 -1.55 16.36
N ILE A 273 5.74 -2.48 15.98
CA ILE A 273 5.23 -3.51 16.90
C ILE A 273 6.20 -4.68 17.04
N LEU A 274 7.02 -4.88 16.01
CA LEU A 274 7.99 -5.97 15.95
C LEU A 274 9.37 -5.53 16.44
N ASP A 275 9.49 -4.32 17.02
CA ASP A 275 10.76 -3.67 17.36
C ASP A 275 11.76 -3.62 16.18
N VAL A 276 11.27 -3.72 14.94
CA VAL A 276 12.09 -3.70 13.73
C VAL A 276 12.76 -2.33 13.58
N SER A 277 12.10 -1.27 14.04
CA SER A 277 12.63 0.10 14.11
C SER A 277 13.50 0.39 15.35
N ALA A 278 13.57 -0.53 16.32
CA ALA A 278 14.37 -0.38 17.54
C ALA A 278 15.79 -0.96 17.40
N ARG A 279 16.07 -1.70 16.32
CA ARG A 279 17.44 -1.92 15.87
C ARG A 279 17.94 -0.58 15.33
N GLY A 280 18.75 0.12 16.11
CA GLY A 280 19.23 1.47 15.82
C GLY A 280 19.67 1.64 14.37
N ILE A 281 19.28 2.74 13.74
CA ILE A 281 19.88 3.18 12.48
C ILE A 281 21.20 3.85 12.87
N ASP A 282 22.23 3.03 13.12
CA ASP A 282 23.52 3.53 13.60
C ASP A 282 24.38 4.09 12.46
N GLY A 283 23.97 3.87 11.20
CA GLY A 283 24.54 4.54 10.03
C GLY A 283 23.70 4.42 8.75
N PRO A 284 24.11 5.10 7.65
CA PRO A 284 23.44 5.02 6.34
C PRO A 284 23.35 3.59 5.78
N GLY A 285 24.28 2.71 6.17
CA GLY A 285 24.31 1.28 5.84
C GLY A 285 23.14 0.47 6.41
N ASP A 286 22.57 0.89 7.54
CA ASP A 286 21.47 0.17 8.20
C ASP A 286 20.10 0.49 7.62
N VAL A 287 19.98 1.52 6.77
CA VAL A 287 18.74 1.86 6.08
C VAL A 287 18.28 0.71 5.17
N ALA A 288 19.22 -0.06 4.61
CA ALA A 288 18.91 -1.28 3.86
C ALA A 288 18.51 -2.47 4.77
N ASN A 289 18.93 -2.45 6.04
CA ASN A 289 18.56 -3.43 7.07
C ASN A 289 17.21 -3.11 7.76
N VAL A 290 16.69 -1.89 7.62
CA VAL A 290 15.34 -1.48 8.08
C VAL A 290 14.24 -2.34 7.42
N ILE A 291 14.52 -2.94 6.27
CA ILE A 291 13.62 -3.86 5.57
C ILE A 291 14.19 -5.27 5.62
N ASP A 292 14.31 -5.82 6.82
CA ASP A 292 14.51 -7.25 6.99
C ASP A 292 13.18 -7.96 6.79
N ALA A 293 13.01 -8.58 5.61
CA ALA A 293 11.85 -9.39 5.30
C ALA A 293 11.64 -10.46 6.39
N THR A 294 12.72 -11.08 6.88
CA THR A 294 12.68 -12.14 7.90
C THR A 294 12.02 -11.67 9.18
N ALA A 295 12.35 -10.46 9.65
CA ALA A 295 11.76 -9.88 10.84
C ALA A 295 10.27 -9.57 10.64
N SER A 296 9.87 -9.19 9.43
CA SER A 296 8.47 -8.88 9.11
C SER A 296 7.55 -10.11 9.22
N TRP A 297 8.05 -11.31 8.90
CA TRP A 297 7.28 -12.55 9.03
C TRP A 297 6.97 -12.91 10.48
N GLN A 298 7.70 -12.38 11.46
CA GLN A 298 7.39 -12.55 12.88
C GLN A 298 6.03 -11.96 13.25
N ALA A 299 5.47 -11.05 12.44
CA ALA A 299 4.12 -10.54 12.63
C ALA A 299 3.08 -11.67 12.70
N PHE A 300 3.25 -12.75 11.92
CA PHE A 300 2.34 -13.90 11.96
C PHE A 300 2.44 -14.73 13.25
N ALA A 301 3.53 -14.58 14.02
CA ALA A 301 3.64 -15.19 15.34
C ALA A 301 2.89 -14.40 16.43
N THR A 302 2.47 -13.16 16.14
CA THR A 302 1.75 -12.32 17.11
C THR A 302 0.25 -12.62 17.12
N ILE A 303 -0.36 -12.58 18.30
CA ILE A 303 -1.82 -12.74 18.45
C ILE A 303 -2.56 -11.55 17.84
N ASP A 304 -1.98 -10.34 17.91
CA ASP A 304 -2.55 -9.12 17.34
C ASP A 304 -2.85 -9.25 15.84
N MET A 305 -1.92 -9.83 15.08
CA MET A 305 -2.12 -10.09 13.65
C MET A 305 -3.41 -10.89 13.40
N TRP A 306 -3.59 -11.99 14.11
CA TRP A 306 -4.74 -12.88 13.91
C TRP A 306 -6.06 -12.30 14.39
N ILE A 307 -6.05 -11.54 15.49
CA ILE A 307 -7.22 -10.77 15.94
C ILE A 307 -7.63 -9.79 14.83
N GLY A 308 -6.67 -9.04 14.28
CA GLY A 308 -6.92 -8.12 13.18
C GLY A 308 -7.51 -8.81 11.95
N VAL A 309 -6.91 -9.92 11.52
CA VAL A 309 -7.39 -10.73 10.39
C VAL A 309 -8.83 -11.20 10.62
N ALA A 310 -9.14 -11.73 11.81
CA ALA A 310 -10.46 -12.23 12.15
C ALA A 310 -11.52 -11.11 12.13
N ILE A 311 -11.22 -9.96 12.73
CA ILE A 311 -12.13 -8.79 12.75
C ILE A 311 -12.31 -8.26 11.32
N GLY A 312 -11.23 -8.11 10.55
CA GLY A 312 -11.27 -7.68 9.15
C GLY A 312 -12.15 -8.59 8.29
N ALA A 313 -11.97 -9.92 8.39
CA ALA A 313 -12.77 -10.90 7.67
C ALA A 313 -14.26 -10.84 8.09
N ALA A 314 -14.55 -10.69 9.38
CA ALA A 314 -15.91 -10.54 9.88
C ALA A 314 -16.59 -9.28 9.32
N MET A 315 -15.86 -8.16 9.24
CA MET A 315 -16.39 -6.91 8.67
C MET A 315 -16.63 -7.02 7.16
N ILE A 316 -15.76 -7.69 6.40
CA ILE A 316 -15.98 -7.97 4.98
C ILE A 316 -17.23 -8.86 4.80
N TYR A 317 -17.37 -9.91 5.61
CA TYR A 317 -18.55 -10.76 5.60
C TYR A 317 -19.84 -9.97 5.90
N ALA A 318 -19.79 -9.09 6.91
CA ALA A 318 -20.90 -8.20 7.24
C ALA A 318 -21.23 -7.24 6.08
N ALA A 319 -20.23 -6.71 5.37
CA ALA A 319 -20.44 -5.87 4.18
C ALA A 319 -21.14 -6.65 3.05
N ILE A 320 -20.74 -7.90 2.80
CA ILE A 320 -21.42 -8.80 1.85
C ILE A 320 -22.88 -9.01 2.26
N ARG A 321 -23.13 -9.26 3.54
CA ARG A 321 -24.49 -9.51 4.03
C ARG A 321 -25.35 -8.24 3.94
N LEU A 322 -24.84 -7.08 4.35
CA LEU A 322 -25.56 -5.80 4.27
C LEU A 322 -25.98 -5.46 2.84
N ARG A 323 -25.09 -5.70 1.88
CA ARG A 323 -25.38 -5.49 0.46
C ARG A 323 -26.58 -6.31 -0.03
N ARG A 324 -26.79 -7.50 0.53
CA ARG A 324 -27.91 -8.37 0.15
C ARG A 324 -29.26 -7.89 0.68
N TRP A 325 -29.34 -7.35 1.90
CA TRP A 325 -30.62 -7.11 2.61
C TRP A 325 -31.19 -5.70 2.40
N ARG A 326 -30.33 -4.70 2.23
CA ARG A 326 -30.76 -3.28 2.30
C ARG A 326 -31.49 -2.76 1.06
N GLU A 327 -31.91 -3.66 0.17
CA GLU A 327 -32.50 -3.35 -1.13
C GLU A 327 -33.88 -4.01 -1.31
N GLU A 328 -34.38 -4.67 -0.28
CA GLU A 328 -35.75 -5.20 -0.22
C GLU A 328 -36.75 -4.18 0.37
N GLY A 329 -36.32 -2.93 0.62
CA GLY A 329 -37.13 -1.88 1.22
C GLY A 329 -37.01 -0.54 0.53
#